data_AF-A0A945Y3Q8-F1
#
_entry.id   AF-A0A945Y3Q8-F1
#
_cell.length_a   1.000
_cell.length_b   1.000
_cell.length_c   1.000
_cell.angle_alpha   90.00
_cell.angle_beta   90.00
_cell.angle_gamma   90.00
#
_symmetry.space_group_name_H-M   'P 1'
#
loop_
_entity.id
_entity.type
_entity.pdbx_description
1 polymer ?
#
loop_
_entity_poly.entity_id
_entity_poly.type
_entity_poly.pdbx_seq_one_letter_code
_entity_poly.pdbx_strand_id
1 'polypeptide(L)'
;MKSTLIKATLWVGIILLAYFGLYGNITNEIQVREQMDKRKSENIQRLKDLREIQLEYKRQKGHYTNSPDSLTDFLFNTNIEFVNSEKAEEDSIPSDMGKWKSIQRRLLKDKIDPKAEAKRIYAEMGGEWTTLSESQKISKGYISVNYYKAHELAFDTKHNSTRNNSFKINVATLSNISELYKNQKNYNSFKSDFNSYSSDLQSKIGLKETHKSINNNFNFIFDLDTNTKISTSSLESSIKTNKKEIASLKSVISEEKEKISNAEGLIRAAQNQRATYTESIGDELIAKVKGKAKEKEAKGKKLKGRKGIIYSIINSQDSTENVNTTIVNTCNKNISDSETEIEARNLLITVLEKNIQAIKDVNSMQEFAFTQNKQTSNFDSLSYFTINEEIKIVTTLKKGNYTTPTLPKEWKKAQLKADFLVEQSMDAEMLERVNQNYLNSGGKWRDLTGEEGFARGLITVTIKNVSEVIFDEIYMKNRTEGIELDLNELTEIPHTNLTYTFEAKETHPNLMEQAQGEIDRYYFVISASYDDVFSGMDEEQKILRRNGERELIQVGSLDKTITNGNWGE
;
A
#
# COMPACT_ATOMS: atom_id res chain seq x y z
N MET A 1 96.97 -25.31 80.76
CA MET A 1 96.94 -26.11 79.51
C MET A 1 95.78 -27.11 79.41
N LYS A 2 95.24 -27.69 80.49
CA LYS A 2 94.12 -28.66 80.39
C LYS A 2 92.73 -28.05 80.05
N SER A 3 92.44 -26.80 80.42
CA SER A 3 91.11 -26.20 80.18
C SER A 3 90.91 -25.63 78.76
N THR A 4 91.99 -25.25 78.07
CA THR A 4 91.94 -24.76 76.69
C THR A 4 91.72 -25.90 75.68
N LEU A 5 92.25 -27.10 75.96
CA LEU A 5 92.09 -28.26 75.07
C LEU A 5 90.64 -28.76 75.03
N ILE A 6 89.98 -28.85 76.20
CA ILE A 6 88.59 -29.33 76.32
C ILE A 6 87.60 -28.36 75.64
N LYS A 7 87.81 -27.04 75.81
CA LYS A 7 86.99 -26.04 75.14
C LYS A 7 87.13 -26.11 73.62
N ALA A 8 88.34 -26.33 73.11
CA ALA A 8 88.57 -26.47 71.68
C ALA A 8 87.90 -27.73 71.11
N THR A 9 87.97 -28.87 71.81
CA THR A 9 87.30 -30.11 71.36
C THR A 9 85.78 -29.98 71.37
N LEU A 10 85.21 -29.32 72.38
CA LEU A 10 83.76 -29.11 72.46
C LEU A 10 83.25 -28.19 71.34
N TRP A 11 84.01 -27.14 71.00
CA TRP A 11 83.69 -26.26 69.87
C TRP A 11 83.75 -26.98 68.54
N VAL A 12 84.77 -27.83 68.33
CA VAL A 12 84.85 -28.67 67.11
C VAL A 12 83.69 -29.66 67.04
N GLY A 13 83.28 -30.24 68.17
CA GLY A 13 82.09 -31.11 68.25
C GLY A 13 80.78 -30.40 67.93
N ILE A 14 80.60 -29.17 68.41
CA ILE A 14 79.41 -28.35 68.11
C ILE A 14 79.38 -27.94 66.64
N ILE A 15 80.52 -27.56 66.06
CA ILE A 15 80.61 -27.21 64.63
C ILE A 15 80.32 -28.45 63.76
N LEU A 16 80.84 -29.62 64.13
CA LEU A 16 80.55 -30.88 63.44
C LEU A 16 79.06 -31.26 63.55
N LEU A 17 78.45 -31.12 64.72
CA LEU A 17 77.01 -31.38 64.90
C LEU A 17 76.12 -30.36 64.19
N ALA A 18 76.53 -29.09 64.12
CA ALA A 18 75.81 -28.07 63.34
C ALA A 18 75.92 -28.34 61.82
N TYR A 19 77.09 -28.75 61.35
CA TYR A 19 77.31 -29.10 59.94
C TYR A 19 76.56 -30.37 59.54
N PHE A 20 76.64 -31.45 60.32
CA PHE A 20 75.95 -32.70 59.99
C PHE A 20 74.46 -32.69 60.34
N GLY A 21 74.07 -32.08 61.46
CA GLY A 21 72.68 -32.10 61.95
C GLY A 21 71.75 -31.06 61.32
N LEU A 22 72.28 -29.89 60.92
CA LEU A 22 71.47 -28.82 60.31
C LEU A 22 71.81 -28.63 58.83
N TYR A 23 73.10 -28.57 58.46
CA TYR A 23 73.48 -28.28 57.08
C TYR A 23 73.18 -29.46 56.15
N GLY A 24 73.58 -30.68 56.51
CA GLY A 24 73.37 -31.87 55.67
C GLY A 24 71.90 -32.29 55.48
N ASN A 25 71.05 -32.07 56.49
CA ASN A 25 69.65 -32.50 56.44
C ASN A 25 68.73 -31.44 55.77
N ILE A 26 68.95 -30.15 56.01
CA ILE A 26 68.12 -29.06 55.45
C ILE A 26 68.49 -28.76 53.99
N THR A 27 69.78 -28.81 53.61
CA THR A 27 70.18 -28.55 52.20
C THR A 27 69.75 -29.67 51.26
N ASN A 28 69.72 -30.93 51.72
CA ASN A 28 69.15 -32.03 50.97
C ASN A 28 67.63 -31.88 50.78
N GLU A 29 66.89 -31.43 51.80
CA GLU A 29 65.44 -31.23 51.66
C GLU A 29 65.07 -30.10 50.67
N ILE A 30 65.79 -28.97 50.69
CA ILE A 30 65.52 -27.83 49.78
C ILE A 30 65.81 -28.21 48.32
N GLN A 31 66.94 -28.88 48.05
CA GLN A 31 67.28 -29.32 46.69
C GLN A 31 66.29 -30.34 46.14
N VAL A 32 65.78 -31.23 46.99
CA VAL A 32 64.74 -32.20 46.60
C VAL A 32 63.43 -31.48 46.26
N ARG A 33 63.01 -30.50 47.07
CA ARG A 33 61.79 -29.72 46.79
C ARG A 33 61.91 -28.95 45.47
N GLU A 34 63.06 -28.32 45.20
CA GLU A 34 63.33 -27.61 43.95
C GLU A 34 63.28 -28.54 42.72
N GLN A 35 63.89 -29.74 42.82
CA GLN A 35 63.81 -30.75 41.76
C GLN A 35 62.38 -31.25 41.55
N MET A 36 61.61 -31.41 42.63
CA MET A 36 60.22 -31.82 42.54
C MET A 36 59.34 -30.75 41.86
N ASP A 37 59.52 -29.48 42.20
CA ASP A 37 58.78 -28.38 41.59
C ASP A 37 59.13 -28.21 40.11
N LYS A 38 60.40 -28.44 39.74
CA LYS A 38 60.82 -28.47 38.33
C LYS A 38 60.11 -29.59 37.56
N ARG A 39 60.16 -30.84 38.04
CA ARG A 39 59.47 -31.98 37.39
C ARG A 39 57.96 -31.74 37.29
N LYS A 40 57.37 -31.12 38.32
CA LYS A 40 55.95 -30.77 38.32
C LYS A 40 55.62 -29.73 37.25
N SER A 41 56.42 -28.68 37.11
CA SER A 41 56.22 -27.64 36.08
C SER A 41 56.31 -28.20 34.66
N GLU A 42 57.30 -29.06 34.41
CA GLU A 42 57.47 -29.78 33.13
C GLU A 42 56.27 -30.65 32.79
N ASN A 43 55.79 -31.42 33.77
CA ASN A 43 54.59 -32.24 33.60
C ASN A 43 53.33 -31.40 33.33
N ILE A 44 53.13 -30.29 34.06
CA ILE A 44 51.99 -29.39 33.84
C ILE A 44 52.02 -28.80 32.42
N GLN A 45 53.20 -28.38 31.94
CA GLN A 45 53.33 -27.83 30.60
C GLN A 45 53.08 -28.90 29.53
N ARG A 46 53.61 -30.12 29.68
CA ARG A 46 53.33 -31.25 28.77
C ARG A 46 51.85 -31.59 28.71
N LEU A 47 51.16 -31.58 29.86
CA LEU A 47 49.71 -31.78 29.89
C LEU A 47 48.95 -30.66 29.17
N LYS A 48 49.38 -29.39 29.26
CA LYS A 48 48.79 -28.29 28.46
C LYS A 48 49.00 -28.51 26.96
N ASP A 49 50.21 -28.91 26.56
CA ASP A 49 50.52 -29.22 25.16
C ASP A 49 49.61 -30.35 24.64
N LEU A 50 49.46 -31.44 25.39
CA LEU A 50 48.55 -32.55 25.06
C LEU A 50 47.07 -32.14 25.01
N ARG A 51 46.65 -31.19 25.84
CA ARG A 51 45.28 -30.64 25.82
C ARG A 51 44.99 -29.92 24.52
N GLU A 52 45.89 -29.07 24.03
CA GLU A 52 45.66 -28.36 22.76
C GLU A 52 45.57 -29.33 21.57
N ILE A 53 46.37 -30.40 21.59
CA ILE A 53 46.29 -31.44 20.57
C ILE A 53 44.95 -32.18 20.62
N GLN A 54 44.42 -32.47 21.81
CA GLN A 54 43.09 -33.06 21.95
C GLN A 54 41.97 -32.13 21.47
N LEU A 55 42.06 -30.83 21.74
CA LEU A 55 41.08 -29.84 21.28
C LEU A 55 41.05 -29.77 19.75
N GLU A 56 42.21 -29.75 19.12
CA GLU A 56 42.32 -29.73 17.66
C GLU A 56 41.91 -31.07 17.03
N TYR A 57 42.28 -32.20 17.66
CA TYR A 57 41.85 -33.53 17.24
C TYR A 57 40.32 -33.62 17.20
N LYS A 58 39.64 -33.12 18.24
CA LYS A 58 38.18 -33.04 18.27
C LYS A 58 37.63 -32.10 17.21
N ARG A 59 38.26 -30.95 16.97
CA ARG A 59 37.82 -30.01 15.93
C ARG A 59 37.77 -30.68 14.56
N GLN A 60 38.73 -31.54 14.25
CA GLN A 60 38.86 -32.19 12.94
C GLN A 60 38.14 -33.54 12.82
N LYS A 61 38.10 -34.33 13.90
CA LYS A 61 37.55 -35.69 13.90
C LYS A 61 36.18 -35.81 14.59
N GLY A 62 35.72 -34.74 15.25
CA GLY A 62 34.44 -34.67 15.96
C GLY A 62 34.44 -35.24 17.39
N HIS A 63 35.49 -35.96 17.80
CA HIS A 63 35.59 -36.64 19.10
C HIS A 63 37.02 -36.55 19.67
N TYR A 64 37.21 -36.83 20.96
CA TYR A 64 38.53 -36.95 21.59
C TYR A 64 39.08 -38.37 21.47
N THR A 65 40.40 -38.54 21.46
CA THR A 65 41.05 -39.87 21.43
C THR A 65 41.50 -40.30 22.83
N ASN A 66 41.32 -41.58 23.19
CA ASN A 66 41.93 -42.19 24.38
C ASN A 66 43.26 -42.90 24.05
N SER A 67 43.68 -42.88 22.78
CA SER A 67 44.91 -43.52 22.31
C SER A 67 46.01 -42.48 22.13
N PRO A 68 47.14 -42.59 22.86
CA PRO A 68 48.32 -41.75 22.66
C PRO A 68 48.83 -41.82 21.21
N ASP A 69 48.89 -43.03 20.64
CA ASP A 69 49.40 -43.26 19.28
C ASP A 69 48.56 -42.53 18.23
N SER A 70 47.23 -42.53 18.39
CA SER A 70 46.33 -41.83 17.46
C SER A 70 46.44 -40.32 17.57
N LEU A 71 46.77 -39.80 18.76
CA LEU A 71 47.01 -38.38 18.97
C LEU A 71 48.33 -37.93 18.33
N THR A 72 49.37 -38.75 18.49
CA THR A 72 50.69 -38.55 17.88
C THR A 72 50.64 -38.66 16.35
N ASP A 73 49.96 -39.68 15.82
CA ASP A 73 49.75 -39.82 14.37
C ASP A 73 48.98 -38.64 13.78
N PHE A 74 47.95 -38.15 14.48
CA PHE A 74 47.24 -36.95 14.08
C PHE A 74 48.15 -35.73 14.05
N LEU A 75 48.95 -35.54 15.09
CA LEU A 75 49.86 -34.40 15.21
C LEU A 75 50.87 -34.32 14.07
N PHE A 76 51.48 -35.46 13.70
CA PHE A 76 52.59 -35.48 12.74
C PHE A 76 52.18 -35.80 11.30
N ASN A 77 51.15 -36.63 11.10
CA ASN A 77 50.81 -37.16 9.78
C ASN A 77 49.52 -36.58 9.19
N THR A 78 48.82 -35.67 9.90
CA THR A 78 47.62 -35.01 9.39
C THR A 78 47.92 -33.59 8.92
N ASN A 79 47.41 -33.26 7.73
CA ASN A 79 47.37 -31.88 7.23
C ASN A 79 45.93 -31.36 7.30
N ILE A 80 45.76 -30.12 7.71
CA ILE A 80 44.45 -29.47 7.88
C ILE A 80 44.40 -28.15 7.11
N GLU A 81 43.18 -27.74 6.76
CA GLU A 81 42.90 -26.45 6.14
C GLU A 81 43.01 -25.33 7.19
N PHE A 82 44.04 -24.51 7.07
CA PHE A 82 44.22 -23.30 7.87
C PHE A 82 43.67 -22.10 7.11
N VAL A 83 42.68 -21.42 7.70
CA VAL A 83 42.07 -20.20 7.17
C VAL A 83 42.81 -19.00 7.74
N ASN A 84 43.49 -18.23 6.89
CA ASN A 84 44.07 -16.95 7.31
C ASN A 84 43.02 -15.84 7.17
N SER A 85 42.43 -15.38 8.28
CA SER A 85 41.43 -14.31 8.32
C SER A 85 42.02 -12.92 8.62
N GLU A 86 43.29 -12.81 9.00
CA GLU A 86 43.91 -11.58 9.52
C GLU A 86 43.74 -10.40 8.54
N LYS A 87 43.92 -10.64 7.24
CA LYS A 87 43.77 -9.60 6.20
C LYS A 87 42.34 -9.14 5.95
N ALA A 88 41.34 -9.97 6.25
CA ALA A 88 39.94 -9.59 6.12
C ALA A 88 39.44 -8.79 7.33
N GLU A 89 40.07 -8.98 8.49
CA GLU A 89 39.79 -8.24 9.73
C GLU A 89 40.31 -6.80 9.69
N GLU A 90 41.26 -6.48 8.80
CA GLU A 90 41.80 -5.13 8.60
C GLU A 90 41.01 -4.26 7.59
N ASP A 91 40.10 -4.85 6.78
CA ASP A 91 39.35 -4.15 5.74
C ASP A 91 37.90 -3.84 6.18
N SER A 92 37.34 -2.73 5.69
CA SER A 92 36.02 -2.23 6.08
C SER A 92 35.25 -1.71 4.88
N ILE A 93 33.93 -1.93 4.86
CA ILE A 93 33.06 -1.48 3.77
C ILE A 93 31.87 -0.64 4.27
N PRO A 94 31.28 0.22 3.40
CA PRO A 94 30.13 1.02 3.78
C PRO A 94 28.93 0.14 4.14
N SER A 95 28.33 0.37 5.31
CA SER A 95 27.10 -0.30 5.74
C SER A 95 25.92 -0.04 4.79
N ASP A 96 25.85 1.15 4.19
CA ASP A 96 24.88 1.53 3.15
C ASP A 96 25.61 1.80 1.82
N MET A 97 25.83 0.71 1.07
CA MET A 97 26.48 0.75 -0.23
C MET A 97 25.72 1.61 -1.24
N GLY A 98 24.39 1.70 -1.14
CA GLY A 98 23.57 2.49 -2.06
C GLY A 98 23.82 3.99 -1.91
N LYS A 99 23.94 4.44 -0.66
CA LYS A 99 24.25 5.83 -0.31
C LYS A 99 25.69 6.19 -0.65
N TRP A 100 26.65 5.32 -0.33
CA TRP A 100 28.06 5.51 -0.69
C TRP A 100 28.23 5.66 -2.21
N LYS A 101 27.64 4.73 -3.00
CA LYS A 101 27.60 4.83 -4.46
C LYS A 101 26.88 6.10 -4.93
N SER A 102 25.82 6.57 -4.27
CA SER A 102 25.17 7.83 -4.66
C SER A 102 26.08 9.05 -4.51
N ILE A 103 26.96 9.08 -3.50
CA ILE A 103 27.90 10.18 -3.26
C ILE A 103 29.01 10.15 -4.31
N GLN A 104 29.57 8.95 -4.55
CA GLN A 104 30.55 8.71 -5.61
C GLN A 104 30.05 9.19 -6.97
N ARG A 105 28.84 8.77 -7.37
CA ARG A 105 28.23 9.18 -8.65
C ARG A 105 28.00 10.68 -8.78
N ARG A 106 27.74 11.38 -7.68
CA ARG A 106 27.55 12.85 -7.68
C ARG A 106 28.87 13.58 -7.93
N LEU A 107 29.96 13.09 -7.35
CA LEU A 107 31.29 13.68 -7.49
C LEU A 107 31.93 13.38 -8.86
N LEU A 108 31.56 12.26 -9.50
CA LEU A 108 32.11 11.83 -10.79
C LEU A 108 31.26 12.19 -12.00
N LYS A 109 30.08 12.79 -11.81
CA LYS A 109 29.12 13.08 -12.89
C LYS A 109 29.74 13.84 -14.07
N ASP A 110 30.71 14.71 -13.80
CA ASP A 110 31.37 15.53 -14.83
C ASP A 110 32.55 14.80 -15.53
N LYS A 111 33.03 13.68 -14.97
CA LYS A 111 34.10 12.85 -15.54
C LYS A 111 33.56 11.62 -16.27
N ILE A 112 32.68 10.84 -15.65
CA ILE A 112 32.05 9.63 -16.21
C ILE A 112 30.62 9.55 -15.68
N ASP A 113 29.61 9.45 -16.55
CA ASP A 113 28.23 9.14 -16.15
C ASP A 113 28.05 7.61 -16.08
N PRO A 114 27.96 7.02 -14.87
CA PRO A 114 27.82 5.58 -14.68
C PRO A 114 26.57 5.01 -15.36
N LYS A 115 25.50 5.81 -15.46
CA LYS A 115 24.25 5.37 -16.07
C LYS A 115 24.35 5.35 -17.59
N ALA A 116 25.05 6.33 -18.18
CA ALA A 116 25.36 6.32 -19.61
C ALA A 116 26.30 5.17 -19.96
N GLU A 117 27.31 4.94 -19.13
CA GLU A 117 28.29 3.88 -19.32
C GLU A 117 27.68 2.48 -19.19
N ALA A 118 26.83 2.25 -18.18
CA ALA A 118 26.07 1.01 -18.06
C ALA A 118 25.17 0.77 -19.28
N LYS A 119 24.56 1.81 -19.85
CA LYS A 119 23.76 1.68 -21.07
C LYS A 119 24.61 1.35 -22.29
N ARG A 120 25.79 1.96 -22.43
CA ARG A 120 26.76 1.67 -23.50
C ARG A 120 27.20 0.21 -23.45
N ILE A 121 27.67 -0.25 -22.28
CA ILE A 121 28.11 -1.63 -22.05
C ILE A 121 26.96 -2.61 -22.30
N TYR A 122 25.74 -2.29 -21.85
CA TYR A 122 24.57 -3.12 -22.08
C TYR A 122 24.21 -3.25 -23.56
N ALA A 123 24.33 -2.17 -24.34
CA ALA A 123 24.14 -2.20 -25.79
C ALA A 123 25.22 -3.05 -26.50
N GLU A 124 26.49 -2.96 -26.06
CA GLU A 124 27.59 -3.79 -26.57
C GLU A 124 27.38 -5.29 -26.28
N MET A 125 26.66 -5.62 -25.20
CA MET A 125 26.23 -6.98 -24.87
C MET A 125 24.98 -7.43 -25.65
N GLY A 126 24.51 -6.65 -26.62
CA GLY A 126 23.30 -6.94 -27.42
C GLY A 126 21.99 -6.65 -26.69
N GLY A 127 22.04 -5.90 -25.58
CA GLY A 127 20.88 -5.55 -24.77
C GLY A 127 20.12 -4.32 -25.29
N GLU A 128 18.80 -4.41 -25.33
CA GLU A 128 17.91 -3.31 -25.72
C GLU A 128 16.89 -2.98 -24.62
N TRP A 129 16.22 -1.83 -24.77
CA TRP A 129 15.13 -1.41 -23.89
C TRP A 129 13.80 -1.54 -24.64
N THR A 130 12.86 -2.28 -24.06
CA THR A 130 11.50 -2.35 -24.59
C THR A 130 10.51 -1.60 -23.70
N THR A 131 9.49 -1.01 -24.32
CA THR A 131 8.36 -0.44 -23.57
C THR A 131 7.52 -1.57 -22.98
N LEU A 132 7.11 -1.43 -21.73
CA LEU A 132 6.20 -2.36 -21.08
C LEU A 132 4.89 -2.42 -21.86
N SER A 133 4.44 -3.64 -22.14
CA SER A 133 3.09 -3.91 -22.62
C SER A 133 2.04 -3.45 -21.60
N GLU A 134 0.80 -3.29 -22.03
CA GLU A 134 -0.29 -2.87 -21.15
C GLU A 134 -0.50 -3.85 -19.99
N SER A 135 -0.48 -5.16 -20.26
CA SER A 135 -0.58 -6.21 -19.23
C SER A 135 0.56 -6.12 -18.22
N GLN A 136 1.78 -5.86 -18.68
CA GLN A 136 2.93 -5.64 -17.80
C GLN A 136 2.76 -4.37 -16.95
N LYS A 137 2.23 -3.27 -17.52
CA LYS A 137 1.94 -2.04 -16.77
C LYS A 137 0.86 -2.25 -15.71
N ILE A 138 -0.18 -3.04 -16.02
CA ILE A 138 -1.22 -3.44 -15.05
C ILE A 138 -0.61 -4.30 -13.93
N SER A 139 0.16 -5.34 -14.28
CA SER A 139 0.78 -6.24 -13.29
C SER A 139 1.71 -5.53 -12.31
N LYS A 140 2.39 -4.47 -12.77
CA LYS A 140 3.28 -3.63 -11.94
C LYS A 140 2.54 -2.52 -11.20
N GLY A 141 1.22 -2.42 -11.36
CA GLY A 141 0.38 -1.40 -10.71
C GLY A 141 0.65 0.01 -11.21
N TYR A 142 1.11 0.17 -12.45
CA TYR A 142 1.33 1.49 -13.06
C TYR A 142 0.05 2.09 -13.63
N ILE A 143 -0.84 1.25 -14.17
CA ILE A 143 -2.11 1.67 -14.74
C ILE A 143 -3.24 0.75 -14.27
N SER A 144 -4.46 1.27 -14.30
CA SER A 144 -5.69 0.48 -14.25
C SER A 144 -6.43 0.65 -15.57
N VAL A 145 -7.07 -0.40 -16.05
CA VAL A 145 -7.88 -0.37 -17.27
C VAL A 145 -9.29 -0.81 -16.92
N ASN A 146 -10.27 0.05 -17.18
CA ASN A 146 -11.68 -0.22 -16.96
C ASN A 146 -12.44 -0.05 -18.27
N TYR A 147 -13.54 -0.79 -18.43
CA TYR A 147 -14.42 -0.72 -19.58
C TYR A 147 -15.79 -0.23 -19.13
N TYR A 148 -16.34 0.73 -19.87
CA TYR A 148 -17.66 1.32 -19.62
C TYR A 148 -18.48 1.28 -20.89
N LYS A 149 -19.79 1.14 -20.79
CA LYS A 149 -20.67 1.40 -21.93
C LYS A 149 -20.68 2.90 -22.25
N ALA A 150 -20.79 3.24 -23.53
CA ALA A 150 -20.77 4.64 -23.96
C ALA A 150 -21.86 5.49 -23.27
N HIS A 151 -23.05 4.94 -23.00
CA HIS A 151 -24.10 5.65 -22.26
C HIS A 151 -23.72 6.00 -20.82
N GLU A 152 -22.87 5.23 -20.14
CA GLU A 152 -22.44 5.52 -18.76
C GLU A 152 -21.51 6.73 -18.70
N LEU A 153 -20.78 6.97 -19.79
CA LEU A 153 -19.86 8.11 -19.93
C LEU A 153 -20.55 9.33 -20.56
N ALA A 154 -21.48 9.11 -21.49
CA ALA A 154 -22.31 10.18 -22.02
C ALA A 154 -23.20 10.78 -20.93
N PHE A 155 -23.92 9.94 -20.18
CA PHE A 155 -24.76 10.35 -19.07
C PHE A 155 -24.01 10.28 -17.74
N ASP A 156 -22.91 11.03 -17.66
CA ASP A 156 -22.08 11.09 -16.46
C ASP A 156 -22.81 11.74 -15.26
N THR A 157 -22.17 11.73 -14.10
CA THR A 157 -22.70 12.34 -12.87
C THR A 157 -23.04 13.82 -13.05
N LYS A 158 -22.23 14.54 -13.85
CA LYS A 158 -22.42 15.97 -14.08
C LYS A 158 -23.67 16.22 -14.92
N HIS A 159 -23.86 15.51 -16.03
CA HIS A 159 -25.05 15.58 -16.86
C HIS A 159 -26.29 15.23 -16.04
N ASN A 160 -26.27 14.07 -15.37
CA ASN A 160 -27.38 13.58 -14.56
C ASN A 160 -27.79 14.56 -13.45
N SER A 161 -26.86 15.31 -12.85
CA SER A 161 -27.17 16.29 -11.81
C SER A 161 -28.03 17.48 -12.30
N THR A 162 -28.03 17.75 -13.61
CA THR A 162 -28.78 18.87 -14.21
C THR A 162 -30.09 18.43 -14.88
N ARG A 163 -30.38 17.12 -14.90
CA ARG A 163 -31.56 16.59 -15.56
C ARG A 163 -32.83 16.82 -14.74
N ASN A 164 -33.95 16.94 -15.43
CA ASN A 164 -35.26 16.83 -14.81
C ASN A 164 -35.55 15.37 -14.40
N ASN A 165 -35.53 15.11 -13.10
CA ASN A 165 -35.73 13.77 -12.52
C ASN A 165 -37.10 13.14 -12.86
N SER A 166 -38.09 13.94 -13.26
CA SER A 166 -39.39 13.44 -13.72
C SER A 166 -39.30 12.70 -15.06
N PHE A 167 -38.21 12.88 -15.82
CA PHE A 167 -37.99 12.23 -17.12
C PHE A 167 -36.86 11.19 -17.05
N LYS A 168 -37.23 9.94 -16.75
CA LYS A 168 -36.31 8.79 -16.72
C LYS A 168 -35.84 8.41 -18.12
N ILE A 169 -34.55 8.17 -18.29
CA ILE A 169 -33.97 7.62 -19.53
C ILE A 169 -34.08 6.09 -19.50
N ASN A 170 -34.58 5.50 -20.57
CA ASN A 170 -34.41 4.06 -20.78
C ASN A 170 -33.05 3.82 -21.46
N VAL A 171 -31.98 3.66 -20.70
CA VAL A 171 -30.61 3.54 -21.26
C VAL A 171 -30.41 2.27 -22.10
N ALA A 172 -31.26 1.26 -21.96
CA ALA A 172 -31.17 0.03 -22.73
C ALA A 172 -31.64 0.20 -24.18
N THR A 173 -32.60 1.10 -24.44
CA THR A 173 -33.22 1.24 -25.78
C THR A 173 -33.31 2.69 -26.27
N LEU A 174 -33.16 3.65 -25.36
CA LEU A 174 -33.41 5.09 -25.55
C LEU A 174 -34.80 5.39 -26.13
N SER A 175 -35.78 4.51 -25.90
CA SER A 175 -37.10 4.56 -26.55
C SER A 175 -37.83 5.88 -26.31
N ASN A 176 -37.75 6.41 -25.09
CA ASN A 176 -38.37 7.68 -24.69
C ASN A 176 -37.77 8.89 -25.43
N ILE A 177 -36.49 8.85 -25.80
CA ILE A 177 -35.84 9.90 -26.59
C ILE A 177 -36.11 9.68 -28.08
N SER A 178 -36.04 8.43 -28.54
CA SER A 178 -36.33 8.04 -29.93
C SER A 178 -37.72 8.45 -30.37
N GLU A 179 -38.72 8.25 -29.51
CA GLU A 179 -40.11 8.63 -29.79
C GLU A 179 -40.26 10.15 -29.94
N LEU A 180 -39.67 10.94 -29.04
CA LEU A 180 -39.68 12.41 -29.14
C LEU A 180 -38.99 12.90 -30.41
N TYR A 181 -37.82 12.32 -30.71
CA TYR A 181 -37.07 12.62 -31.94
C TYR A 181 -37.82 12.23 -33.21
N LYS A 182 -38.64 11.16 -33.20
CA LYS A 182 -39.50 10.80 -34.33
C LYS A 182 -40.68 11.76 -34.46
N ASN A 183 -41.34 12.10 -33.35
CA ASN A 183 -42.53 12.95 -33.34
C ASN A 183 -42.24 14.37 -33.85
N GLN A 184 -41.06 14.92 -33.56
CA GLN A 184 -40.67 16.26 -34.05
C GLN A 184 -40.35 16.33 -35.55
N LYS A 185 -40.11 15.20 -36.24
CA LYS A 185 -39.81 15.22 -37.69
C LYS A 185 -41.01 15.65 -38.54
N ASN A 186 -42.22 15.46 -38.02
CA ASN A 186 -43.46 15.75 -38.73
C ASN A 186 -44.40 16.53 -37.84
N TYR A 187 -44.85 17.69 -38.32
CA TYR A 187 -45.79 18.54 -37.59
C TYR A 187 -47.09 17.80 -37.26
N ASN A 188 -47.58 16.91 -38.12
CA ASN A 188 -48.80 16.15 -37.85
C ASN A 188 -48.63 15.16 -36.69
N SER A 189 -47.46 14.53 -36.59
CA SER A 189 -47.12 13.64 -35.47
C SER A 189 -47.01 14.43 -34.17
N PHE A 190 -46.28 15.55 -34.18
CA PHE A 190 -46.15 16.45 -33.03
C PHE A 190 -47.49 17.04 -32.57
N LYS A 191 -48.34 17.43 -33.52
CA LYS A 191 -49.66 18.03 -33.25
C LYS A 191 -50.69 17.01 -32.73
N SER A 192 -50.45 15.71 -32.89
CA SER A 192 -51.47 14.68 -32.60
C SER A 192 -52.09 14.78 -31.20
N ASP A 193 -51.28 15.11 -30.18
CA ASP A 193 -51.71 15.34 -28.80
C ASP A 193 -52.65 16.55 -28.61
N PHE A 194 -52.71 17.44 -29.61
CA PHE A 194 -53.51 18.67 -29.60
C PHE A 194 -54.74 18.61 -30.50
N ASN A 195 -55.06 17.46 -31.08
CA ASN A 195 -56.18 17.32 -32.02
C ASN A 195 -57.56 17.55 -31.39
N SER A 196 -57.69 17.43 -30.06
CA SER A 196 -58.92 17.78 -29.33
C SER A 196 -59.19 19.29 -29.27
N TYR A 197 -58.19 20.13 -29.52
CA TYR A 197 -58.31 21.59 -29.48
C TYR A 197 -58.58 22.18 -30.87
N SER A 198 -59.26 23.32 -30.91
CA SER A 198 -59.54 24.04 -32.16
C SER A 198 -58.26 24.52 -32.84
N SER A 199 -58.31 24.70 -34.17
CA SER A 199 -57.19 25.27 -34.95
C SER A 199 -56.75 26.64 -34.45
N ASP A 200 -57.72 27.47 -34.04
CA ASP A 200 -57.46 28.81 -33.54
C ASP A 200 -56.71 28.76 -32.21
N LEU A 201 -57.09 27.84 -31.32
CA LEU A 201 -56.40 27.65 -30.05
C LEU A 201 -54.98 27.10 -30.27
N GLN A 202 -54.80 26.12 -31.17
CA GLN A 202 -53.48 25.60 -31.55
C GLN A 202 -52.55 26.70 -32.09
N SER A 203 -53.10 27.63 -32.89
CA SER A 203 -52.37 28.81 -33.37
C SER A 203 -52.04 29.77 -32.23
N LYS A 204 -53.02 30.06 -31.37
CA LYS A 204 -52.90 30.98 -30.22
C LYS A 204 -51.82 30.55 -29.23
N ILE A 205 -51.66 29.24 -28.98
CA ILE A 205 -50.62 28.72 -28.09
C ILE A 205 -49.23 28.62 -28.77
N GLY A 206 -49.13 28.92 -30.07
CA GLY A 206 -47.85 28.92 -30.79
C GLY A 206 -47.32 27.52 -31.11
N LEU A 207 -48.21 26.56 -31.38
CA LEU A 207 -47.83 25.15 -31.58
C LEU A 207 -46.86 24.94 -32.76
N LYS A 208 -47.08 25.65 -33.88
CA LYS A 208 -46.26 25.54 -35.10
C LYS A 208 -44.83 26.08 -34.91
N GLU A 209 -44.70 27.23 -34.26
CA GLU A 209 -43.38 27.83 -33.96
C GLU A 209 -42.61 27.00 -32.94
N THR A 210 -43.31 26.42 -31.96
CA THR A 210 -42.72 25.49 -31.00
C THR A 210 -42.15 24.25 -31.70
N HIS A 211 -42.94 23.61 -32.56
CA HIS A 211 -42.47 22.48 -33.37
C HIS A 211 -41.22 22.82 -34.18
N LYS A 212 -41.23 23.97 -34.87
CA LYS A 212 -40.10 24.44 -35.68
C LYS A 212 -38.83 24.59 -34.84
N SER A 213 -38.96 25.17 -33.65
CA SER A 213 -37.83 25.38 -32.74
C SER A 213 -37.27 24.06 -32.19
N ILE A 214 -38.13 23.10 -31.84
CA ILE A 214 -37.69 21.75 -31.42
C ILE A 214 -36.96 21.03 -32.56
N ASN A 215 -37.54 21.05 -33.77
CA ASN A 215 -36.97 20.40 -34.93
C ASN A 215 -35.61 20.99 -35.31
N ASN A 216 -35.49 22.32 -35.31
CA ASN A 216 -34.22 23.00 -35.56
C ASN A 216 -33.16 22.59 -34.54
N ASN A 217 -33.50 22.55 -33.24
CA ASN A 217 -32.54 22.11 -32.21
C ASN A 217 -32.06 20.68 -32.45
N PHE A 218 -32.94 19.74 -32.78
CA PHE A 218 -32.54 18.37 -33.10
C PHE A 218 -31.67 18.28 -34.35
N ASN A 219 -31.97 19.06 -35.39
CA ASN A 219 -31.15 19.08 -36.61
C ASN A 219 -29.76 19.68 -36.36
N PHE A 220 -29.67 20.73 -35.54
CA PHE A 220 -28.38 21.33 -35.18
C PHE A 220 -27.46 20.38 -34.40
N ILE A 221 -28.00 19.44 -33.61
CA ILE A 221 -27.16 18.44 -32.92
C ILE A 221 -26.35 17.59 -33.91
N PHE A 222 -26.96 17.27 -35.05
CA PHE A 222 -26.38 16.39 -36.05
C PHE A 222 -25.71 17.16 -37.20
N ASP A 223 -25.69 18.48 -37.13
CA ASP A 223 -24.96 19.33 -38.06
C ASP A 223 -23.47 19.33 -37.69
N LEU A 224 -22.71 18.51 -38.42
CA LEU A 224 -21.28 18.27 -38.17
C LEU A 224 -20.41 19.51 -38.46
N ASP A 225 -20.92 20.48 -39.22
CA ASP A 225 -20.16 21.67 -39.64
C ASP A 225 -20.20 22.79 -38.59
N THR A 226 -21.27 22.85 -37.78
CA THR A 226 -21.50 23.99 -36.89
C THR A 226 -20.95 23.82 -35.49
N ASN A 227 -20.56 22.60 -35.08
CA ASN A 227 -19.91 22.28 -33.79
C ASN A 227 -20.48 23.08 -32.60
N THR A 228 -21.81 23.29 -32.58
CA THR A 228 -22.41 24.38 -31.81
C THR A 228 -23.09 23.86 -30.55
N LYS A 229 -22.73 24.52 -29.45
CA LYS A 229 -23.42 24.44 -28.16
C LYS A 229 -24.91 24.73 -28.36
N ILE A 230 -25.75 23.71 -28.30
CA ILE A 230 -27.20 23.86 -28.50
C ILE A 230 -27.79 24.74 -27.40
N SER A 231 -28.66 25.67 -27.79
CA SER A 231 -29.38 26.52 -26.86
C SER A 231 -30.86 26.15 -26.81
N THR A 232 -31.34 25.81 -25.62
CA THR A 232 -32.78 25.60 -25.35
C THR A 232 -33.49 26.89 -24.92
N SER A 233 -32.81 28.05 -24.96
CA SER A 233 -33.33 29.32 -24.42
C SER A 233 -34.63 29.79 -25.08
N SER A 234 -34.83 29.52 -26.37
CA SER A 234 -36.08 29.83 -27.08
C SER A 234 -37.26 29.02 -26.56
N LEU A 235 -37.05 27.72 -26.32
CA LEU A 235 -38.06 26.81 -25.76
C LEU A 235 -38.37 27.16 -24.30
N GLU A 236 -37.35 27.48 -23.51
CA GLU A 236 -37.51 27.94 -22.12
C GLU A 236 -38.27 29.26 -22.05
N SER A 237 -38.03 30.18 -22.99
CA SER A 237 -38.80 31.42 -23.13
C SER A 237 -40.25 31.15 -23.50
N SER A 238 -40.52 30.18 -24.38
CA SER A 238 -41.90 29.74 -24.71
C SER A 238 -42.64 29.20 -23.49
N ILE A 239 -41.97 28.41 -22.64
CA ILE A 239 -42.54 27.95 -21.35
C ILE A 239 -42.90 29.15 -20.47
N LYS A 240 -41.97 30.12 -20.32
CA LYS A 240 -42.20 31.31 -19.48
C LYS A 240 -43.39 32.13 -19.98
N THR A 241 -43.50 32.34 -21.28
CA THR A 241 -44.64 33.04 -21.90
C THR A 241 -45.94 32.31 -21.62
N ASN A 242 -46.01 30.99 -21.86
CA ASN A 242 -47.22 30.21 -21.59
C ASN A 242 -47.61 30.21 -20.11
N LYS A 243 -46.65 30.14 -19.18
CA LYS A 243 -46.92 30.26 -17.73
C LYS A 243 -47.50 31.63 -17.36
N LYS A 244 -47.03 32.71 -18.00
CA LYS A 244 -47.58 34.06 -17.81
C LYS A 244 -49.01 34.16 -18.32
N GLU A 245 -49.30 33.63 -19.51
CA GLU A 245 -50.66 33.62 -20.06
C GLU A 245 -51.63 32.82 -19.20
N ILE A 246 -51.21 31.66 -18.67
CA ILE A 246 -52.02 30.90 -17.70
C ILE A 246 -52.34 31.73 -16.46
N ALA A 247 -51.39 32.51 -15.94
CA ALA A 247 -51.65 33.38 -14.79
C ALA A 247 -52.68 34.47 -15.12
N SER A 248 -52.58 35.09 -16.31
CA SER A 248 -53.56 36.06 -16.80
C SER A 248 -54.97 35.44 -16.93
N LEU A 249 -55.08 34.25 -17.53
CA LEU A 249 -56.36 33.54 -17.69
C LEU A 249 -56.98 33.16 -16.35
N LYS A 250 -56.17 32.80 -15.35
CA LYS A 250 -56.67 32.55 -13.98
C LYS A 250 -57.23 33.82 -13.34
N SER A 251 -56.65 34.99 -13.61
CA SER A 251 -57.21 36.28 -13.18
C SER A 251 -58.56 36.53 -13.82
N VAL A 252 -58.67 36.34 -15.14
CA VAL A 252 -59.93 36.48 -15.88
C VAL A 252 -61.02 35.57 -15.30
N ILE A 253 -60.70 34.29 -15.05
CA ILE A 253 -61.65 33.36 -14.42
C ILE A 253 -62.11 33.87 -13.05
N SER A 254 -61.19 34.44 -12.25
CA SER A 254 -61.54 35.00 -10.94
C SER A 254 -62.51 36.18 -11.06
N GLU A 255 -62.25 37.10 -12.00
CA GLU A 255 -63.10 38.26 -12.27
C GLU A 255 -64.50 37.84 -12.78
N GLU A 256 -64.56 36.87 -13.68
CA GLU A 256 -65.83 36.34 -14.19
C GLU A 256 -66.63 35.64 -13.08
N LYS A 257 -65.98 34.93 -12.16
CA LYS A 257 -66.63 34.33 -10.98
C LYS A 257 -67.22 35.39 -10.04
N GLU A 258 -66.55 36.51 -9.87
CA GLU A 258 -67.09 37.64 -9.09
C GLU A 258 -68.32 38.24 -9.75
N LYS A 259 -68.29 38.44 -11.08
CA LYS A 259 -69.45 38.91 -11.86
C LYS A 259 -70.65 37.96 -11.74
N ILE A 260 -70.40 36.64 -11.78
CA ILE A 260 -71.44 35.63 -11.56
C ILE A 260 -72.06 35.79 -10.17
N SER A 261 -71.25 35.85 -9.11
CA SER A 261 -71.74 36.02 -7.74
C SER A 261 -72.62 37.26 -7.59
N ASN A 262 -72.19 38.39 -8.16
CA ASN A 262 -72.96 39.63 -8.16
C ASN A 262 -74.29 39.50 -8.93
N ALA A 263 -74.26 38.92 -10.14
CA ALA A 263 -75.44 38.70 -10.96
C ALA A 263 -76.44 37.74 -10.30
N GLU A 264 -75.97 36.65 -9.70
CA GLU A 264 -76.79 35.71 -8.92
C GLU A 264 -77.41 36.36 -7.68
N GLY A 265 -76.69 37.30 -7.04
CA GLY A 265 -77.23 38.14 -5.97
C GLY A 265 -78.42 38.98 -6.45
N LEU A 266 -78.28 39.64 -7.61
CA LEU A 266 -79.34 40.45 -8.23
C LEU A 266 -80.54 39.59 -8.68
N ILE A 267 -80.29 38.40 -9.22
CA ILE A 267 -81.35 37.43 -9.59
C ILE A 267 -82.16 37.05 -8.35
N ARG A 268 -81.49 36.64 -7.27
CA ARG A 268 -82.16 36.27 -6.00
C ARG A 268 -82.96 37.44 -5.43
N ALA A 269 -82.41 38.65 -5.46
CA ALA A 269 -83.11 39.84 -5.00
C ALA A 269 -84.37 40.13 -5.83
N ALA A 270 -84.28 40.05 -7.17
CA ALA A 270 -85.42 40.26 -8.07
C ALA A 270 -86.51 39.17 -7.88
N GLN A 271 -86.09 37.91 -7.74
CA GLN A 271 -86.99 36.77 -7.46
C GLN A 271 -87.72 36.95 -6.13
N ASN A 272 -87.00 37.34 -5.06
CA ASN A 272 -87.59 37.59 -3.75
C ASN A 272 -88.57 38.77 -3.77
N GLN A 273 -88.19 39.91 -4.37
CA GLN A 273 -89.07 41.06 -4.52
C GLN A 273 -90.34 40.72 -5.29
N ARG A 274 -90.22 39.92 -6.35
CA ARG A 274 -91.36 39.46 -7.14
C ARG A 274 -92.25 38.50 -6.36
N ALA A 275 -91.69 37.58 -5.58
CA ALA A 275 -92.44 36.67 -4.73
C ALA A 275 -93.27 37.45 -3.69
N THR A 276 -92.64 38.35 -2.94
CA THR A 276 -93.33 39.20 -1.96
C THR A 276 -94.40 40.10 -2.61
N TYR A 277 -94.10 40.68 -3.77
CA TYR A 277 -95.09 41.48 -4.50
C TYR A 277 -96.28 40.63 -4.96
N THR A 278 -96.00 39.40 -5.40
CA THR A 278 -97.01 38.43 -5.85
C THR A 278 -97.92 38.00 -4.71
N GLU A 279 -97.35 37.69 -3.54
CA GLU A 279 -98.13 37.41 -2.32
C GLU A 279 -99.06 38.56 -1.94
N SER A 280 -98.61 39.82 -2.11
CA SER A 280 -99.41 41.00 -1.77
C SER A 280 -100.55 41.32 -2.75
N ILE A 281 -100.39 40.99 -4.03
CA ILE A 281 -101.33 41.35 -5.11
C ILE A 281 -102.27 40.19 -5.47
N GLY A 282 -101.81 38.95 -5.31
CA GLY A 282 -102.50 37.72 -5.70
C GLY A 282 -102.09 37.21 -7.09
N ASP A 283 -101.76 35.92 -7.16
CA ASP A 283 -101.31 35.21 -8.37
C ASP A 283 -102.26 35.40 -9.57
N GLU A 284 -103.56 35.26 -9.33
CA GLU A 284 -104.59 35.34 -10.36
C GLU A 284 -104.63 36.72 -11.02
N LEU A 285 -104.46 37.78 -10.22
CA LEU A 285 -104.45 39.15 -10.72
C LEU A 285 -103.18 39.43 -11.52
N ILE A 286 -102.02 38.92 -11.09
CA ILE A 286 -100.76 39.03 -11.83
C ILE A 286 -100.85 38.31 -13.18
N ALA A 287 -101.36 37.08 -13.21
CA ALA A 287 -101.56 36.33 -14.45
C ALA A 287 -102.47 37.09 -15.43
N LYS A 288 -103.57 37.66 -14.93
CA LYS A 288 -104.50 38.49 -15.72
C LYS A 288 -103.87 39.77 -16.23
N VAL A 289 -103.00 40.41 -15.45
CA VAL A 289 -102.27 41.62 -15.85
C VAL A 289 -101.23 41.29 -16.93
N LYS A 290 -100.45 40.20 -16.78
CA LYS A 290 -99.51 39.74 -17.80
C LYS A 290 -100.22 39.39 -19.12
N GLY A 291 -101.36 38.68 -19.06
CA GLY A 291 -102.17 38.36 -20.24
C GLY A 291 -102.68 39.59 -20.99
N LYS A 292 -103.26 40.56 -20.26
CA LYS A 292 -103.74 41.80 -20.86
C LYS A 292 -102.61 42.69 -21.40
N ALA A 293 -101.42 42.61 -20.83
CA ALA A 293 -100.26 43.34 -21.33
C ALA A 293 -99.83 42.84 -22.70
N LYS A 294 -99.73 41.51 -22.88
CA LYS A 294 -99.45 40.89 -24.19
C LYS A 294 -100.49 41.27 -25.25
N GLU A 295 -101.78 41.23 -24.91
CA GLU A 295 -102.86 41.64 -25.84
C GLU A 295 -102.77 43.11 -26.27
N LYS A 296 -102.31 43.99 -25.37
CA LYS A 296 -102.16 45.43 -25.65
C LYS A 296 -100.91 45.71 -26.45
N GLU A 297 -99.80 45.05 -26.13
CA GLU A 297 -98.53 45.13 -26.84
C GLU A 297 -98.68 44.67 -28.30
N ALA A 298 -99.37 43.55 -28.56
CA ALA A 298 -99.71 43.08 -29.90
C ALA A 298 -100.53 44.09 -30.74
N LYS A 299 -101.19 45.05 -30.08
CA LYS A 299 -101.97 46.13 -30.70
C LYS A 299 -101.23 47.47 -30.70
N GLY A 300 -99.93 47.49 -30.38
CA GLY A 300 -99.10 48.69 -30.28
C GLY A 300 -99.50 49.64 -29.14
N LYS A 301 -100.25 49.17 -28.13
CA LYS A 301 -100.80 49.98 -27.03
C LYS A 301 -100.17 49.59 -25.69
N LYS A 302 -100.01 50.56 -24.79
CA LYS A 302 -99.54 50.32 -23.41
C LYS A 302 -100.69 50.13 -22.43
N LEU A 303 -100.47 49.31 -21.41
CA LEU A 303 -101.39 49.17 -20.28
C LEU A 303 -101.36 50.44 -19.42
N LYS A 304 -102.53 50.93 -18.97
CA LYS A 304 -102.67 52.18 -18.18
C LYS A 304 -103.39 51.92 -16.85
N GLY A 305 -103.24 52.84 -15.90
CA GLY A 305 -103.85 52.77 -14.56
C GLY A 305 -103.21 51.73 -13.65
N ARG A 306 -103.93 51.27 -12.62
CA ARG A 306 -103.43 50.33 -11.59
C ARG A 306 -102.80 49.06 -12.19
N LYS A 307 -103.41 48.50 -13.24
CA LYS A 307 -102.87 47.32 -13.94
C LYS A 307 -101.55 47.61 -14.67
N GLY A 308 -101.38 48.84 -15.16
CA GLY A 308 -100.14 49.27 -15.79
C GLY A 308 -99.00 49.38 -14.79
N ILE A 309 -99.28 49.85 -13.57
CA ILE A 309 -98.30 49.92 -12.47
C ILE A 309 -97.86 48.52 -12.03
N ILE A 310 -98.84 47.61 -11.83
CA ILE A 310 -98.55 46.20 -11.50
C ILE A 310 -97.67 45.57 -12.58
N TYR A 311 -98.02 45.76 -13.85
CA TYR A 311 -97.22 45.25 -14.97
C TYR A 311 -95.80 45.84 -15.00
N SER A 312 -95.64 47.15 -14.78
CA SER A 312 -94.31 47.77 -14.84
C SER A 312 -93.36 47.26 -13.75
N ILE A 313 -93.88 47.00 -12.54
CA ILE A 313 -93.07 46.47 -11.44
C ILE A 313 -92.60 45.05 -11.77
N ILE A 314 -93.53 44.17 -12.16
CA ILE A 314 -93.20 42.78 -12.47
C ILE A 314 -92.29 42.69 -13.70
N ASN A 315 -92.55 43.49 -14.74
CA ASN A 315 -91.72 43.52 -15.93
C ASN A 315 -90.31 44.03 -15.63
N SER A 316 -90.15 44.99 -14.69
CA SER A 316 -88.81 45.42 -14.26
C SER A 316 -88.04 44.31 -13.55
N GLN A 317 -88.70 43.54 -12.68
CA GLN A 317 -88.11 42.40 -11.97
C GLN A 317 -87.74 41.26 -12.94
N ASP A 318 -88.66 40.89 -13.85
CA ASP A 318 -88.43 39.90 -14.91
C ASP A 318 -87.26 40.34 -15.82
N SER A 319 -87.18 41.64 -16.14
CA SER A 319 -86.07 42.20 -16.92
C SER A 319 -84.72 42.09 -16.19
N THR A 320 -84.66 42.44 -14.91
CA THR A 320 -83.45 42.32 -14.09
C THR A 320 -82.95 40.88 -14.01
N GLU A 321 -83.86 39.91 -13.79
CA GLU A 321 -83.50 38.50 -13.77
C GLU A 321 -82.98 38.02 -15.14
N ASN A 322 -83.65 38.36 -16.24
CA ASN A 322 -83.25 37.93 -17.58
C ASN A 322 -81.88 38.49 -17.99
N VAL A 323 -81.62 39.77 -17.70
CA VAL A 323 -80.32 40.41 -17.98
C VAL A 323 -79.21 39.72 -17.20
N ASN A 324 -79.39 39.51 -15.90
CA ASN A 324 -78.37 38.87 -15.06
C ASN A 324 -78.19 37.38 -15.40
N THR A 325 -79.24 36.67 -15.80
CA THR A 325 -79.12 35.29 -16.30
C THR A 325 -78.27 35.22 -17.57
N THR A 326 -78.44 36.19 -18.46
CA THR A 326 -77.61 36.31 -19.68
C THR A 326 -76.15 36.59 -19.34
N ILE A 327 -75.90 37.43 -18.32
CA ILE A 327 -74.55 37.69 -17.79
C ILE A 327 -73.93 36.40 -17.27
N VAL A 328 -74.63 35.66 -16.40
CA VAL A 328 -74.13 34.39 -15.84
C VAL A 328 -73.79 33.39 -16.95
N ASN A 329 -74.66 33.22 -17.94
CA ASN A 329 -74.41 32.31 -19.07
C ASN A 329 -73.19 32.74 -19.90
N THR A 330 -73.01 34.05 -20.11
CA THR A 330 -71.86 34.60 -20.83
C THR A 330 -70.56 34.37 -20.05
N CYS A 331 -70.56 34.66 -18.75
CA CYS A 331 -69.42 34.44 -17.87
C CYS A 331 -69.04 32.96 -17.79
N ASN A 332 -70.01 32.05 -17.65
CA ASN A 332 -69.76 30.61 -17.65
C ASN A 332 -69.10 30.13 -18.94
N LYS A 333 -69.52 30.66 -20.10
CA LYS A 333 -68.87 30.37 -21.38
C LYS A 333 -67.41 30.89 -21.40
N ASN A 334 -67.18 32.12 -20.97
CA ASN A 334 -65.84 32.71 -20.91
C ASN A 334 -64.90 31.90 -19.99
N ILE A 335 -65.42 31.40 -18.85
CA ILE A 335 -64.68 30.54 -17.93
C ILE A 335 -64.31 29.23 -18.64
N SER A 336 -65.28 28.55 -19.25
CA SER A 336 -65.03 27.29 -19.98
C SER A 336 -64.01 27.45 -21.11
N ASP A 337 -64.07 28.54 -21.87
CA ASP A 337 -63.12 28.84 -22.94
C ASP A 337 -61.71 29.08 -22.36
N SER A 338 -61.61 29.80 -21.23
CA SER A 338 -60.34 30.06 -20.53
C SER A 338 -59.73 28.81 -19.91
N GLU A 339 -60.55 27.93 -19.33
CA GLU A 339 -60.14 26.64 -18.77
C GLU A 339 -59.58 25.73 -19.86
N THR A 340 -60.27 25.64 -21.00
CA THR A 340 -59.81 24.88 -22.18
C THR A 340 -58.45 25.40 -22.69
N GLU A 341 -58.25 26.72 -22.73
CA GLU A 341 -56.96 27.29 -23.11
C GLU A 341 -55.85 26.99 -22.09
N ILE A 342 -56.16 27.05 -20.79
CA ILE A 342 -55.21 26.69 -19.72
C ILE A 342 -54.76 25.24 -19.88
N GLU A 343 -55.68 24.31 -20.13
CA GLU A 343 -55.36 22.89 -20.37
C GLU A 343 -54.41 22.70 -21.57
N ALA A 344 -54.72 23.34 -22.71
CA ALA A 344 -53.88 23.28 -23.89
C ALA A 344 -52.47 23.84 -23.64
N ARG A 345 -52.34 24.96 -22.90
CA ARG A 345 -51.05 25.55 -22.55
C ARG A 345 -50.25 24.69 -21.57
N ASN A 346 -50.91 24.06 -20.59
CA ASN A 346 -50.24 23.13 -19.67
C ASN A 346 -49.71 21.89 -20.40
N LEU A 347 -50.48 21.35 -21.34
CA LEU A 347 -50.03 20.26 -22.21
C LEU A 347 -48.81 20.67 -23.03
N LEU A 348 -48.83 21.86 -23.65
CA LEU A 348 -47.69 22.39 -24.39
C LEU A 348 -46.43 22.57 -23.53
N ILE A 349 -46.58 23.09 -22.31
CA ILE A 349 -45.47 23.20 -21.35
C ILE A 349 -44.87 21.83 -21.07
N THR A 350 -45.71 20.81 -20.84
CA THR A 350 -45.25 19.44 -20.58
C THR A 350 -44.48 18.87 -21.77
N VAL A 351 -44.98 19.07 -22.99
CA VAL A 351 -44.32 18.66 -24.24
C VAL A 351 -42.97 19.38 -24.41
N LEU A 352 -42.92 20.69 -24.13
CA LEU A 352 -41.69 21.49 -24.17
C LEU A 352 -40.65 20.99 -23.16
N GLU A 353 -41.05 20.76 -21.90
CA GLU A 353 -40.14 20.28 -20.85
C GLU A 353 -39.53 18.92 -21.21
N LYS A 354 -40.33 17.98 -21.75
CA LYS A 354 -39.84 16.68 -22.25
C LYS A 354 -38.84 16.84 -23.39
N ASN A 355 -39.16 17.68 -24.38
CA ASN A 355 -38.30 17.88 -25.56
C ASN A 355 -37.00 18.62 -25.20
N ILE A 356 -37.04 19.61 -24.31
CA ILE A 356 -35.84 20.29 -23.81
C ILE A 356 -34.90 19.28 -23.15
N GLN A 357 -35.43 18.39 -22.30
CA GLN A 357 -34.61 17.38 -21.67
C GLN A 357 -34.02 16.40 -22.69
N ALA A 358 -34.83 15.91 -23.64
CA ALA A 358 -34.36 15.03 -24.70
C ALA A 358 -33.27 15.69 -25.57
N ILE A 359 -33.42 16.97 -25.94
CA ILE A 359 -32.41 17.73 -26.67
C ILE A 359 -31.08 17.77 -25.88
N LYS A 360 -31.14 18.04 -24.58
CA LYS A 360 -29.96 18.05 -23.71
C LYS A 360 -29.30 16.67 -23.64
N ASP A 361 -30.09 15.60 -23.56
CA ASP A 361 -29.58 14.23 -23.55
C ASP A 361 -28.90 13.85 -24.86
N VAL A 362 -29.55 14.14 -25.99
CA VAL A 362 -28.98 13.86 -27.32
C VAL A 362 -27.72 14.68 -27.56
N ASN A 363 -27.67 15.94 -27.09
CA ASN A 363 -26.45 16.73 -27.13
C ASN A 363 -25.31 16.09 -26.33
N SER A 364 -25.58 15.67 -25.10
CA SER A 364 -24.59 14.99 -24.24
C SER A 364 -24.06 13.71 -24.88
N MET A 365 -24.95 12.92 -25.51
CA MET A 365 -24.55 11.74 -26.28
C MET A 365 -23.64 12.10 -27.45
N GLN A 366 -23.99 13.14 -28.21
CA GLN A 366 -23.24 13.58 -29.38
C GLN A 366 -21.88 14.18 -28.99
N GLU A 367 -21.83 15.02 -27.96
CA GLU A 367 -20.58 15.57 -27.40
C GLU A 367 -19.64 14.44 -26.98
N PHE A 368 -20.16 13.42 -26.29
CA PHE A 368 -19.35 12.26 -25.92
C PHE A 368 -18.86 11.48 -27.15
N ALA A 369 -19.72 11.24 -28.15
CA ALA A 369 -19.33 10.57 -29.40
C ALA A 369 -18.17 11.33 -30.11
N PHE A 370 -18.23 12.67 -30.12
CA PHE A 370 -17.14 13.49 -30.66
C PHE A 370 -15.84 13.33 -29.88
N THR A 371 -15.87 13.22 -28.55
CA THR A 371 -14.64 12.94 -27.76
C THR A 371 -13.98 11.61 -28.13
N GLN A 372 -14.76 10.66 -28.67
CA GLN A 372 -14.30 9.36 -29.14
C GLN A 372 -13.96 9.35 -30.64
N ASN A 373 -13.91 10.51 -31.30
CA ASN A 373 -13.73 10.66 -32.75
C ASN A 373 -14.76 9.87 -33.58
N LYS A 374 -15.98 9.68 -33.05
CA LYS A 374 -17.08 9.04 -33.77
C LYS A 374 -17.96 10.12 -34.40
N GLN A 375 -18.16 10.04 -35.71
CA GLN A 375 -19.07 10.92 -36.43
C GLN A 375 -20.44 10.25 -36.54
N THR A 376 -21.44 10.86 -35.91
CA THR A 376 -22.84 10.42 -35.94
C THR A 376 -23.68 11.52 -36.57
N SER A 377 -24.22 11.25 -37.76
CA SER A 377 -24.97 12.21 -38.58
C SER A 377 -26.49 12.14 -38.35
N ASN A 378 -26.94 11.22 -37.50
CA ASN A 378 -28.35 11.05 -37.16
C ASN A 378 -28.51 10.31 -35.82
N PHE A 379 -29.70 10.43 -35.26
CA PHE A 379 -30.04 9.83 -33.96
C PHE A 379 -29.89 8.31 -33.92
N ASP A 380 -30.15 7.58 -35.00
CA ASP A 380 -30.09 6.11 -35.00
C ASP A 380 -28.64 5.63 -34.88
N SER A 381 -27.72 6.24 -35.64
CA SER A 381 -26.28 5.96 -35.53
C SER A 381 -25.71 6.34 -34.16
N LEU A 382 -26.15 7.48 -33.62
CA LEU A 382 -25.76 7.93 -32.29
C LEU A 382 -26.27 6.97 -31.22
N SER A 383 -27.54 6.60 -31.28
CA SER A 383 -28.16 5.67 -30.32
C SER A 383 -27.47 4.31 -30.34
N TYR A 384 -27.14 3.80 -31.54
CA TYR A 384 -26.42 2.54 -31.67
C TYR A 384 -25.05 2.61 -30.99
N PHE A 385 -24.28 3.67 -31.21
CA PHE A 385 -23.00 3.90 -30.54
C PHE A 385 -23.18 3.99 -29.02
N THR A 386 -24.11 4.83 -28.56
CA THR A 386 -24.33 5.07 -27.12
C THR A 386 -24.75 3.81 -26.37
N ILE A 387 -25.56 2.94 -26.99
CA ILE A 387 -26.03 1.70 -26.34
C ILE A 387 -24.96 0.60 -26.38
N ASN A 388 -24.31 0.40 -27.53
CA ASN A 388 -23.56 -0.83 -27.79
C ASN A 388 -22.04 -0.68 -27.60
N GLU A 389 -21.47 0.50 -27.79
CA GLU A 389 -20.02 0.66 -27.77
C GLU A 389 -19.46 0.55 -26.34
N GLU A 390 -18.36 -0.19 -26.20
CA GLU A 390 -17.55 -0.25 -24.98
C GLU A 390 -16.33 0.66 -25.10
N ILE A 391 -16.16 1.52 -24.10
CA ILE A 391 -15.11 2.52 -24.02
C ILE A 391 -14.08 2.08 -22.98
N LYS A 392 -12.83 1.99 -23.44
CA LYS A 392 -11.68 1.65 -22.61
C LYS A 392 -11.10 2.90 -21.97
N ILE A 393 -11.11 2.96 -20.65
CA ILE A 393 -10.50 4.03 -19.87
C ILE A 393 -9.23 3.51 -19.18
N VAL A 394 -8.10 4.16 -19.47
CA VAL A 394 -6.80 3.84 -18.88
C VAL A 394 -6.42 4.91 -17.86
N THR A 395 -6.39 4.53 -16.58
CA THR A 395 -6.02 5.41 -15.47
C THR A 395 -4.56 5.20 -15.10
N THR A 396 -3.76 6.26 -15.06
CA THR A 396 -2.37 6.19 -14.58
C THR A 396 -2.35 6.26 -13.05
N LEU A 397 -1.86 5.20 -12.39
CA LEU A 397 -1.78 5.10 -10.93
C LEU A 397 -0.44 5.63 -10.40
N LYS A 398 0.66 5.36 -11.12
CA LYS A 398 2.01 5.77 -10.74
C LYS A 398 2.80 6.24 -11.96
N LYS A 399 3.43 7.41 -11.85
CA LYS A 399 4.40 7.89 -12.86
C LYS A 399 5.70 7.09 -12.72
N GLY A 400 6.19 6.51 -13.81
CA GLY A 400 7.42 5.72 -13.79
C GLY A 400 8.02 5.54 -15.19
N ASN A 401 9.23 4.97 -15.23
CA ASN A 401 9.86 4.58 -16.49
C ASN A 401 9.17 3.30 -17.00
N TYR A 402 8.40 3.42 -18.09
CA TYR A 402 7.66 2.31 -18.67
C TYR A 402 8.53 1.41 -19.55
N THR A 403 9.80 1.25 -19.23
CA THR A 403 10.74 0.47 -20.03
C THR A 403 11.43 -0.61 -19.19
N THR A 404 11.79 -1.71 -19.82
CA THR A 404 12.49 -2.84 -19.18
C THR A 404 13.61 -3.35 -20.09
N PRO A 405 14.75 -3.79 -19.52
CA PRO A 405 15.82 -4.38 -20.31
C PRO A 405 15.37 -5.73 -20.89
N THR A 406 15.65 -5.98 -22.17
CA THR A 406 15.40 -7.27 -22.83
C THR A 406 16.25 -8.41 -22.24
N LEU A 407 17.43 -8.11 -21.69
CA LEU A 407 18.35 -9.04 -21.04
C LEU A 407 18.65 -8.58 -19.59
N PRO A 408 17.78 -8.86 -18.60
CA PRO A 408 17.93 -8.33 -17.24
C PRO A 408 19.24 -8.73 -16.53
N LYS A 409 19.77 -9.93 -16.82
CA LYS A 409 21.04 -10.41 -16.27
C LYS A 409 22.23 -9.63 -16.83
N GLU A 410 22.24 -9.38 -18.14
CA GLU A 410 23.29 -8.59 -18.79
C GLU A 410 23.20 -7.11 -18.41
N TRP A 411 21.99 -6.57 -18.17
CA TRP A 411 21.82 -5.24 -17.60
C TRP A 411 22.47 -5.14 -16.20
N LYS A 412 22.24 -6.13 -15.33
CA LYS A 412 22.88 -6.14 -14.00
C LYS A 412 24.41 -6.24 -14.09
N LYS A 413 24.95 -7.05 -15.01
CA LYS A 413 26.40 -7.13 -15.27
C LYS A 413 26.95 -5.80 -15.80
N ALA A 414 26.26 -5.16 -16.73
CA ALA A 414 26.65 -3.86 -17.27
C ALA A 414 26.68 -2.77 -16.20
N GLN A 415 25.72 -2.77 -15.26
CA GLN A 415 25.74 -1.88 -14.09
C GLN A 415 26.95 -2.12 -13.20
N LEU A 416 27.27 -3.40 -12.89
CA LEU A 416 28.44 -3.74 -12.08
C LEU A 416 29.76 -3.35 -12.76
N LYS A 417 29.86 -3.56 -14.08
CA LYS A 417 31.05 -3.20 -14.86
C LYS A 417 31.22 -1.68 -14.94
N ALA A 418 30.13 -0.94 -15.11
CA ALA A 418 30.17 0.53 -15.07
C ALA A 418 30.58 1.05 -13.69
N ASP A 419 30.03 0.48 -12.60
CA ASP A 419 30.41 0.84 -11.23
C ASP A 419 31.91 0.59 -10.99
N PHE A 420 32.45 -0.55 -11.44
CA PHE A 420 33.88 -0.87 -11.34
C PHE A 420 34.76 0.13 -12.13
N LEU A 421 34.37 0.49 -13.35
CA LEU A 421 35.10 1.49 -14.15
C LEU A 421 35.11 2.87 -13.48
N VAL A 422 34.00 3.23 -12.85
CA VAL A 422 33.86 4.47 -12.09
C VAL A 422 34.79 4.46 -10.87
N GLU A 423 34.86 3.35 -10.14
CA GLU A 423 35.81 3.16 -9.03
C GLU A 423 37.28 3.27 -9.50
N GLN A 424 37.64 2.62 -10.62
CA GLN A 424 39.00 2.69 -11.18
C GLN A 424 39.39 4.09 -11.69
N SER A 425 38.40 4.92 -12.06
CA SER A 425 38.63 6.28 -12.56
C SER A 425 38.83 7.33 -11.44
N MET A 426 38.69 6.93 -10.18
CA MET A 426 38.86 7.81 -9.03
C MET A 426 40.32 7.92 -8.62
N ASP A 427 40.79 9.15 -8.47
CA ASP A 427 42.04 9.42 -7.77
C ASP A 427 41.85 9.33 -6.24
N ALA A 428 42.96 9.22 -5.51
CA ALA A 428 42.97 9.08 -4.05
C ALA A 428 42.26 10.25 -3.34
N GLU A 429 42.36 11.47 -3.89
CA GLU A 429 41.70 12.67 -3.35
C GLU A 429 40.17 12.59 -3.48
N MET A 430 39.66 12.10 -4.61
CA MET A 430 38.23 11.89 -4.82
C MET A 430 37.66 10.80 -3.91
N LEU A 431 38.42 9.72 -3.67
CA LEU A 431 38.02 8.65 -2.77
C LEU A 431 37.89 9.15 -1.33
N GLU A 432 38.85 9.94 -0.87
CA GLU A 432 38.80 10.57 0.45
C GLU A 432 37.59 11.49 0.60
N ARG A 433 37.30 12.30 -0.42
CA ARG A 433 36.09 13.15 -0.44
C ARG A 433 34.79 12.35 -0.41
N VAL A 434 34.73 11.18 -1.07
CA VAL A 434 33.56 10.29 -0.99
C VAL A 434 33.40 9.76 0.43
N ASN A 435 34.49 9.32 1.05
CA ASN A 435 34.49 8.76 2.41
C ASN A 435 34.06 9.81 3.45
N GLN A 436 34.62 11.01 3.38
CA GLN A 436 34.25 12.14 4.24
C GLN A 436 32.76 12.51 4.09
N ASN A 437 32.28 12.60 2.85
CA ASN A 437 30.86 12.89 2.60
C ASN A 437 29.93 11.77 3.10
N TYR A 438 30.36 10.51 3.00
CA TYR A 438 29.59 9.38 3.49
C TYR A 438 29.50 9.40 5.02
N LEU A 439 30.61 9.63 5.72
CA LEU A 439 30.64 9.80 7.18
C LEU A 439 29.79 11.00 7.64
N ASN A 440 29.96 12.17 7.00
CA ASN A 440 29.19 13.38 7.31
C ASN A 440 27.69 13.22 7.08
N SER A 441 27.29 12.31 6.19
CA SER A 441 25.90 11.97 5.96
C SER A 441 25.31 11.01 7.01
N GLY A 442 26.11 10.57 8.00
CA GLY A 442 25.75 9.56 8.99
C GLY A 442 25.96 8.12 8.52
N GLY A 443 26.75 7.91 7.46
CA GLY A 443 27.16 6.58 7.02
C GLY A 443 28.09 5.91 8.02
N LYS A 444 28.01 4.59 8.15
CA LYS A 444 28.88 3.78 9.02
C LYS A 444 29.68 2.80 8.18
N TRP A 445 30.84 2.42 8.68
CA TRP A 445 31.65 1.33 8.16
C TRP A 445 31.35 0.06 8.95
N ARG A 446 31.45 -1.09 8.29
CA ARG A 446 31.34 -2.40 8.90
C ARG A 446 32.44 -3.30 8.37
N ASP A 447 32.78 -4.30 9.16
CA ASP A 447 33.74 -5.34 8.77
C ASP A 447 33.17 -6.18 7.61
N LEU A 448 34.07 -6.80 6.86
CA LEU A 448 33.69 -7.74 5.82
C LEU A 448 33.13 -9.02 6.44
N THR A 449 32.13 -9.60 5.78
CA THR A 449 31.73 -10.99 6.06
C THR A 449 32.76 -11.96 5.49
N GLY A 450 32.83 -13.19 6.02
CA GLY A 450 33.72 -14.22 5.49
C GLY A 450 33.53 -14.48 3.99
N GLU A 451 32.28 -14.50 3.51
CA GLU A 451 31.97 -14.65 2.07
C GLU A 451 32.50 -13.47 1.23
N GLU A 452 32.38 -12.24 1.73
CA GLU A 452 32.92 -11.04 1.07
C GLU A 452 34.46 -11.05 1.05
N GLY A 453 35.09 -11.53 2.13
CA GLY A 453 36.54 -11.71 2.23
C GLY A 453 37.09 -12.75 1.25
N PHE A 454 36.41 -13.90 1.10
CA PHE A 454 36.75 -14.92 0.11
C PHE A 454 36.58 -14.40 -1.32
N ALA A 455 35.46 -13.73 -1.63
CA ALA A 455 35.21 -13.18 -2.97
C ALA A 455 36.25 -12.14 -3.40
N ARG A 456 36.87 -11.45 -2.44
CA ARG A 456 37.93 -10.47 -2.66
C ARG A 456 39.35 -11.05 -2.62
N GLY A 457 39.50 -12.35 -2.31
CA GLY A 457 40.80 -13.00 -2.17
C GLY A 457 41.61 -12.55 -0.95
N LEU A 458 40.96 -11.94 0.05
CA LEU A 458 41.58 -11.48 1.29
C LEU A 458 41.71 -12.63 2.32
N ILE A 459 40.78 -13.58 2.27
CA ILE A 459 40.84 -14.83 3.04
C ILE A 459 41.37 -15.94 2.13
N THR A 460 42.44 -16.61 2.57
CA THR A 460 43.01 -17.75 1.86
C THR A 460 43.02 -19.00 2.74
N VAL A 461 42.76 -20.14 2.11
CA VAL A 461 42.91 -21.46 2.74
C VAL A 461 44.25 -22.02 2.33
N THR A 462 45.09 -22.36 3.31
CA THR A 462 46.38 -23.02 3.10
C THR A 462 46.39 -24.36 3.82
N ILE A 463 47.00 -25.37 3.22
CA ILE A 463 47.13 -26.70 3.83
C ILE A 463 48.41 -26.67 4.67
N LYS A 464 48.29 -26.90 5.99
CA LYS A 464 49.41 -26.97 6.93
C LYS A 464 49.35 -28.24 7.77
N ASN A 465 50.49 -28.68 8.29
CA ASN A 465 50.55 -29.78 9.24
C ASN A 465 49.90 -29.37 10.57
N VAL A 466 49.23 -30.31 11.25
CA VAL A 466 48.56 -30.03 12.54
C VAL A 466 49.54 -29.46 13.58
N SER A 467 50.78 -29.96 13.64
CA SER A 467 51.78 -29.46 14.59
C SER A 467 52.08 -27.97 14.41
N GLU A 468 52.14 -27.47 13.17
CA GLU A 468 52.38 -26.06 12.85
C GLU A 468 51.17 -25.16 13.17
N VAL A 469 49.97 -25.72 13.20
CA VAL A 469 48.74 -24.98 13.51
C VAL A 469 48.53 -24.86 15.02
N ILE A 470 48.90 -25.89 15.78
CA ILE A 470 48.74 -25.91 17.24
C ILE A 470 49.88 -25.15 17.93
N PHE A 471 51.12 -25.42 17.52
CA PHE A 471 52.32 -24.81 18.10
C PHE A 471 52.76 -23.59 17.30
N ASP A 472 51.82 -22.67 17.08
CA ASP A 472 52.08 -21.40 16.40
C ASP A 472 52.87 -20.42 17.29
N GLU A 473 53.28 -19.29 16.72
CA GLU A 473 54.05 -18.27 17.46
C GLU A 473 53.29 -17.73 18.69
N ILE A 474 51.96 -17.70 18.63
CA ILE A 474 51.10 -17.20 19.71
C ILE A 474 51.10 -18.19 20.88
N TYR A 475 50.91 -19.48 20.60
CA TYR A 475 50.98 -20.55 21.58
C TYR A 475 52.37 -20.61 22.23
N MET A 476 53.42 -20.59 21.41
CA MET A 476 54.81 -20.66 21.88
C MET A 476 55.18 -19.51 22.82
N LYS A 477 54.63 -18.30 22.60
CA LYS A 477 54.83 -17.14 23.48
C LYS A 477 54.19 -17.30 24.87
N ASN A 478 53.16 -18.14 24.98
CA ASN A 478 52.41 -18.37 26.22
C ASN A 478 52.85 -19.63 26.98
N ARG A 479 53.81 -20.41 26.46
CA ARG A 479 54.39 -21.57 27.16
C ARG A 479 55.24 -21.13 28.35
N THR A 480 55.34 -21.98 29.36
CA THR A 480 56.21 -21.73 30.53
C THR A 480 57.68 -21.61 30.12
N GLU A 481 58.31 -20.50 30.50
CA GLU A 481 59.70 -20.17 30.19
C GLU A 481 60.68 -21.22 30.75
N GLY A 482 61.68 -21.59 29.97
CA GLY A 482 62.71 -22.56 30.36
C GLY A 482 62.36 -24.04 30.14
N ILE A 483 61.18 -24.36 29.60
CA ILE A 483 60.74 -25.73 29.28
C ILE A 483 60.68 -25.91 27.76
N GLU A 484 61.60 -26.72 27.22
CA GLU A 484 61.64 -27.01 25.78
C GLU A 484 60.42 -27.84 25.34
N LEU A 485 59.94 -27.60 24.10
CA LEU A 485 58.89 -28.41 23.49
C LEU A 485 59.54 -29.65 22.88
N ASP A 486 59.31 -30.80 23.49
CA ASP A 486 59.72 -32.09 22.94
C ASP A 486 58.49 -32.84 22.42
N LEU A 487 58.39 -32.96 21.10
CA LEU A 487 57.29 -33.65 20.45
C LEU A 487 57.50 -35.17 20.34
N ASN A 488 58.75 -35.66 20.53
CA ASN A 488 59.06 -37.09 20.42
C ASN A 488 58.66 -37.85 21.70
N GLU A 489 58.80 -37.21 22.86
CA GLU A 489 58.47 -37.77 24.18
C GLU A 489 57.17 -37.19 24.76
N LEU A 490 56.28 -36.67 23.91
CA LEU A 490 55.11 -35.89 24.33
C LEU A 490 54.12 -36.69 25.20
N THR A 491 54.03 -38.00 24.98
CA THR A 491 53.15 -38.91 25.73
C THR A 491 53.84 -39.53 26.95
N GLU A 492 55.14 -39.24 27.15
CA GLU A 492 55.96 -39.77 28.23
C GLU A 492 56.07 -38.77 29.40
N ILE A 493 56.13 -39.32 30.62
CA ILE A 493 56.32 -38.55 31.84
C ILE A 493 57.82 -38.19 31.95
N PRO A 494 58.18 -36.90 32.02
CA PRO A 494 59.58 -36.47 31.98
C PRO A 494 60.43 -37.13 33.05
N HIS A 495 61.66 -37.49 32.70
CA HIS A 495 62.65 -38.15 33.56
C HIS A 495 62.27 -39.57 34.01
N THR A 496 61.31 -40.20 33.35
CA THR A 496 60.86 -41.56 33.64
C THR A 496 60.65 -42.34 32.35
N ASN A 497 60.46 -43.66 32.46
CA ASN A 497 60.05 -44.51 31.33
C ASN A 497 58.53 -44.82 31.37
N LEU A 498 57.75 -43.95 32.02
CA LEU A 498 56.31 -44.10 32.20
C LEU A 498 55.57 -43.15 31.26
N THR A 499 54.34 -43.51 30.87
CA THR A 499 53.49 -42.70 29.97
C THR A 499 52.29 -42.13 30.71
N TYR A 500 51.75 -41.01 30.22
CA TYR A 500 50.47 -40.50 30.73
C TYR A 500 49.33 -41.49 30.46
N THR A 501 48.34 -41.48 31.34
CA THR A 501 47.09 -42.22 31.18
C THR A 501 46.08 -41.37 30.41
N PHE A 502 45.53 -41.92 29.33
CA PHE A 502 44.56 -41.24 28.47
C PHE A 502 43.18 -41.88 28.63
N GLU A 503 42.20 -41.08 29.03
CA GLU A 503 40.82 -41.47 29.12
C GLU A 503 39.96 -40.54 28.26
N ALA A 504 39.13 -41.11 27.38
CA ALA A 504 38.12 -40.36 26.63
C ALA A 504 36.79 -41.10 26.74
N LYS A 505 35.72 -40.33 26.97
CA LYS A 505 34.37 -40.85 27.10
C LYS A 505 33.42 -40.04 26.24
N GLU A 506 32.60 -40.74 25.49
CA GLU A 506 31.49 -40.18 24.75
C GLU A 506 30.19 -40.47 25.51
N THR A 507 29.40 -39.43 25.74
CA THR A 507 28.06 -39.56 26.32
C THR A 507 27.06 -39.11 25.27
N HIS A 508 26.33 -40.08 24.74
CA HIS A 508 25.21 -39.81 23.85
C HIS A 508 23.97 -39.44 24.67
N PRO A 509 23.28 -38.34 24.33
CA PRO A 509 22.02 -37.98 24.98
C PRO A 509 20.97 -39.07 24.72
N ASN A 510 20.17 -39.35 25.73
CA ASN A 510 19.07 -40.29 25.56
C ASN A 510 17.96 -39.67 24.68
N LEU A 511 16.99 -40.48 24.25
CA LEU A 511 15.89 -40.05 23.36
C LEU A 511 15.13 -38.81 23.86
N MET A 512 15.05 -38.60 25.17
CA MET A 512 14.34 -37.45 25.77
C MET A 512 15.19 -36.17 25.74
N GLU A 513 16.50 -36.30 25.93
CA GLU A 513 17.49 -35.21 25.84
C GLU A 513 17.71 -34.76 24.39
N GLN A 514 17.73 -35.70 23.43
CA GLN A 514 17.78 -35.37 21.99
C GLN A 514 16.57 -34.55 21.53
N ALA A 515 15.37 -34.83 22.06
CA ALA A 515 14.16 -34.07 21.74
C ALA A 515 14.18 -32.64 22.32
N GLN A 516 15.01 -32.38 23.33
CA GLN A 516 15.26 -31.05 23.91
C GLN A 516 16.44 -30.32 23.23
N GLY A 517 17.04 -30.93 22.20
CA GLY A 517 18.17 -30.36 21.47
C GLY A 517 19.52 -30.56 22.16
N GLU A 518 19.64 -31.47 23.13
CA GLU A 518 20.94 -31.81 23.69
C GLU A 518 21.79 -32.59 22.67
N ILE A 519 23.08 -32.30 22.65
CA ILE A 519 24.08 -32.85 21.72
C ILE A 519 25.05 -33.78 22.45
N ASP A 520 25.78 -34.62 21.69
CA ASP A 520 26.81 -35.52 22.23
C ASP A 520 27.83 -34.76 23.08
N ARG A 521 28.07 -35.27 24.30
CA ARG A 521 29.03 -34.70 25.24
C ARG A 521 30.29 -35.55 25.24
N TYR A 522 31.35 -34.99 24.67
CA TYR A 522 32.67 -35.60 24.63
C TYR A 522 33.51 -35.10 25.80
N TYR A 523 34.09 -36.04 26.54
CA TYR A 523 34.99 -35.78 27.66
C TYR A 523 36.34 -36.44 27.44
N PHE A 524 37.42 -35.77 27.81
CA PHE A 524 38.73 -36.39 27.93
C PHE A 524 39.40 -35.99 29.24
N VAL A 525 40.25 -36.88 29.74
CA VAL A 525 41.17 -36.67 30.85
C VAL A 525 42.50 -37.31 30.49
N ILE A 526 43.58 -36.55 30.59
CA ILE A 526 44.95 -37.05 30.52
C ILE A 526 45.54 -36.84 31.90
N SER A 527 46.09 -37.90 32.51
CA SER A 527 46.58 -37.83 33.89
C SER A 527 47.87 -38.62 34.12
N ALA A 528 48.59 -38.25 35.18
CA ALA A 528 49.68 -39.04 35.75
C ALA A 528 49.54 -39.06 37.28
N SER A 529 49.89 -40.21 37.88
CA SER A 529 49.90 -40.33 39.33
C SER A 529 51.13 -39.64 39.92
N TYR A 530 51.01 -39.20 41.17
CA TYR A 530 52.13 -38.61 41.89
C TYR A 530 53.36 -39.53 41.93
N ASP A 531 53.13 -40.82 42.19
CA ASP A 531 54.21 -41.80 42.29
C ASP A 531 54.91 -42.02 40.94
N ASP A 532 54.19 -41.86 39.82
CA ASP A 532 54.75 -41.96 38.47
C ASP A 532 55.61 -40.74 38.14
N VAL A 533 55.14 -39.51 38.43
CA VAL A 533 55.86 -38.26 38.17
C VAL A 533 57.22 -38.20 38.89
N PHE A 534 57.27 -38.74 40.11
CA PHE A 534 58.47 -38.77 40.95
C PHE A 534 59.15 -40.15 40.96
N SER A 535 58.79 -41.02 40.02
CA SER A 535 59.43 -42.32 39.87
C SER A 535 60.95 -42.17 39.68
N GLY A 536 61.72 -43.02 40.35
CA GLY A 536 63.18 -42.98 40.37
C GLY A 536 63.82 -41.97 41.34
N MET A 537 63.04 -41.20 42.11
CA MET A 537 63.56 -40.48 43.30
C MET A 537 63.70 -41.43 44.50
N ASP A 538 64.67 -41.18 45.39
CA ASP A 538 65.04 -42.06 46.52
C ASP A 538 63.87 -42.28 47.51
N GLU A 539 63.76 -43.47 48.11
CA GLU A 539 62.66 -43.84 49.01
C GLU A 539 62.60 -42.98 50.28
N GLU A 540 63.77 -42.53 50.80
CA GLU A 540 63.82 -41.59 51.93
C GLU A 540 63.23 -40.20 51.56
N GLN A 541 63.24 -39.84 50.28
CA GLN A 541 62.75 -38.56 49.77
C GLN A 541 61.23 -38.56 49.53
N LYS A 542 60.62 -39.73 49.33
CA LYS A 542 59.15 -39.90 49.16
C LYS A 542 58.35 -39.59 50.43
N ILE A 543 59.01 -39.55 51.60
CA ILE A 543 58.37 -39.41 52.92
C ILE A 543 58.13 -37.93 53.32
N LEU A 544 58.70 -36.96 52.58
CA LEU A 544 58.74 -35.53 52.96
C LEU A 544 57.43 -34.72 52.76
N ARG A 545 56.29 -35.36 52.47
CA ARG A 545 54.95 -34.71 52.41
C ARG A 545 53.85 -35.55 53.07
N ARG A 546 52.88 -34.86 53.70
CA ARG A 546 51.75 -35.47 54.44
C ARG A 546 50.88 -36.30 53.48
N ASN A 547 50.37 -37.46 53.93
CA ASN A 547 49.52 -38.38 53.15
C ASN A 547 48.29 -37.72 52.46
N GLY A 548 47.89 -36.50 52.85
CA GLY A 548 46.79 -35.76 52.24
C GLY A 548 47.12 -35.04 50.93
N GLU A 549 48.37 -35.08 50.46
CA GLU A 549 48.77 -34.34 49.25
C GLU A 549 48.84 -35.20 47.97
N ARG A 550 48.78 -36.55 48.01
CA ARG A 550 48.94 -37.45 46.84
C ARG A 550 47.80 -37.40 45.79
N GLU A 551 47.59 -36.27 45.14
CA GLU A 551 46.61 -36.12 44.05
C GLU A 551 47.21 -36.38 42.66
N LEU A 552 46.37 -36.81 41.71
CA LEU A 552 46.70 -36.96 40.29
C LEU A 552 46.91 -35.58 39.65
N ILE A 553 47.94 -35.43 38.82
CA ILE A 553 48.02 -34.30 37.89
C ILE A 553 47.23 -34.65 36.63
N GLN A 554 46.34 -33.77 36.18
CA GLN A 554 45.48 -34.07 35.04
C GLN A 554 45.06 -32.81 34.26
N VAL A 555 44.74 -33.00 32.98
CA VAL A 555 44.05 -32.02 32.13
C VAL A 555 42.84 -32.68 31.50
N GLY A 556 41.77 -31.91 31.27
CA GLY A 556 40.57 -32.44 30.63
C GLY A 556 39.71 -31.35 29.99
N SER A 557 38.62 -31.76 29.34
CA SER A 557 37.70 -30.87 28.63
C SER A 557 36.65 -30.19 29.52
N LEU A 558 36.61 -30.50 30.82
CA LEU A 558 35.72 -29.85 31.80
C LEU A 558 36.46 -28.69 32.48
N ASP A 559 35.88 -27.49 32.51
CA ASP A 559 36.44 -26.26 33.13
C ASP A 559 36.69 -26.35 34.66
N LYS A 560 36.52 -27.53 35.27
CA LYS A 560 36.86 -27.83 36.66
C LYS A 560 37.70 -29.11 36.80
N THR A 561 38.85 -29.15 36.16
CA THR A 561 39.96 -30.02 36.59
C THR A 561 41.30 -29.32 36.42
N ILE A 562 41.44 -28.14 37.04
CA ILE A 562 42.63 -27.90 37.85
C ILE A 562 42.19 -28.36 39.23
N THR A 563 42.42 -29.62 39.60
CA THR A 563 42.36 -29.96 41.02
C THR A 563 43.43 -29.10 41.67
N ASN A 564 42.97 -28.14 42.47
CA ASN A 564 43.75 -27.42 43.46
C ASN A 564 44.29 -28.44 44.47
N GLY A 565 45.26 -29.25 44.05
CA GLY A 565 46.17 -29.86 44.97
C GLY A 565 46.98 -28.72 45.54
N ASN A 566 46.66 -28.34 46.79
CA ASN A 566 47.42 -27.39 47.58
C ASN A 566 48.80 -27.99 47.88
N TRP A 567 49.64 -28.04 46.86
CA TRP A 567 51.00 -28.54 46.90
C TRP A 567 51.96 -27.39 47.24
N GLY A 568 51.68 -26.68 48.34
CA GLY A 568 52.54 -25.70 49.02
C GLY A 568 52.96 -24.46 48.22
N GLU A 569 52.58 -23.27 48.71
CA GLU A 569 53.57 -22.18 48.83
C GLU A 569 54.77 -22.63 49.69
#